data_AF-A0A2D7ZPP0-F1
#
_entry.id   AF-A0A2D7ZPP0-F1
#
_cell.length_a   1.000
_cell.length_b   1.000
_cell.length_c   1.000
_cell.angle_alpha   90.00
_cell.angle_beta   90.00
_cell.angle_gamma   90.00
#
_symmetry.space_group_name_H-M   'P 1'
#
loop_
_entity.id
_entity.type
_entity.pdbx_description
1 polymer ?
#
loop_
_entity_poly.entity_id
_entity_poly.type
_entity_poly.pdbx_seq_one_letter_code
_entity_poly.pdbx_strand_id
1 'polypeptide(L)'
;MIRPQDLLCPRPEGLYCAPGDFYIDPVRPVDRAVVTHGHSDHARAGHGAVLATPETLAIMGERYGEGFTVTRQAAPYGETVARDNVEVTLVPAGHVLGSAQAVVRWKGLTMVVSGDYKRRRDPTCQAFEPVPCDVFISEATFGLPVFRHPDDAGEIARLLRSVAQFPERTHMVGAYALGKAQRVIRLLREGGWEKPIHVHGALERLNRLYEDHGVDLGPLLPATVDRKQDFAGAIVVGPPSALVDRWGRRFIDPVLAFASGWMRVRARARQRGVELPLIISDHADWDELTATVDEIRPGELWITHGREEALARWAELQGIPARALALVGYEEEDEA
;
A
#
# COMPACT_ATOMS: atom_id res chain seq x y z
N MET A 1 6.16 -20.93 29.70
CA MET A 1 5.51 -19.74 29.12
C MET A 1 6.03 -19.60 27.70
N ILE A 2 5.16 -19.49 26.71
CA ILE A 2 5.55 -19.36 25.29
C ILE A 2 6.00 -17.92 25.08
N ARG A 3 7.14 -17.71 24.42
CA ARG A 3 7.61 -16.37 24.07
C ARG A 3 7.12 -16.03 22.66
N PRO A 4 6.79 -14.78 22.35
CA PRO A 4 6.40 -14.38 20.99
C PRO A 4 7.37 -14.81 19.89
N GLN A 5 8.69 -14.72 20.14
CA GLN A 5 9.73 -15.19 19.22
C GLN A 5 9.76 -16.71 18.98
N ASP A 6 9.07 -17.50 19.79
CA ASP A 6 8.89 -18.94 19.53
C ASP A 6 7.83 -19.19 18.44
N LEU A 7 6.97 -18.18 18.14
CA LEU A 7 6.00 -18.20 17.04
C LEU A 7 6.55 -17.49 15.80
N LEU A 8 6.78 -16.17 15.87
CA LEU A 8 7.31 -15.38 14.75
C LEU A 8 8.68 -14.79 15.09
N CYS A 9 9.67 -15.04 14.24
CA CYS A 9 11.04 -14.54 14.44
C CYS A 9 11.67 -14.03 13.12
N PRO A 10 12.51 -13.00 13.17
CA PRO A 10 13.20 -12.52 11.98
C PRO A 10 14.22 -13.55 11.48
N ARG A 11 14.28 -13.71 10.17
CA ARG A 11 15.26 -14.47 9.40
C ARG A 11 15.71 -13.62 8.20
N PRO A 12 16.84 -13.95 7.55
CA PRO A 12 17.27 -13.18 6.38
C PRO A 12 16.28 -13.22 5.20
N GLU A 13 15.42 -14.23 5.14
CA GLU A 13 14.30 -14.33 4.18
C GLU A 13 13.14 -13.37 4.48
N GLY A 14 12.93 -12.97 5.75
CA GLY A 14 11.73 -12.29 6.20
C GLY A 14 11.27 -12.75 7.60
N LEU A 15 9.99 -12.58 7.91
CA LEU A 15 9.43 -12.97 9.20
C LEU A 15 9.00 -14.45 9.18
N TYR A 16 9.70 -15.30 9.93
CA TYR A 16 9.51 -16.75 9.91
C TYR A 16 8.63 -17.25 11.04
N CYS A 17 7.60 -18.02 10.69
CA CYS A 17 6.81 -18.83 11.60
C CYS A 17 7.48 -20.20 11.82
N ALA A 18 8.19 -20.36 12.93
CA ALA A 18 8.91 -21.61 13.23
C ALA A 18 8.00 -22.84 13.41
N PRO A 19 6.88 -22.78 14.17
CA PRO A 19 6.02 -23.95 14.35
C PRO A 19 5.15 -24.29 13.14
N GLY A 20 4.86 -23.32 12.26
CA GLY A 20 4.06 -23.53 11.05
C GLY A 20 4.88 -23.73 9.77
N ASP A 21 6.20 -23.50 9.85
CA ASP A 21 7.18 -23.58 8.77
C ASP A 21 6.78 -22.77 7.52
N PHE A 22 6.56 -21.47 7.70
CA PHE A 22 6.27 -20.54 6.60
C PHE A 22 6.83 -19.15 6.91
N TYR A 23 6.97 -18.32 5.87
CA TYR A 23 7.37 -16.93 6.00
C TYR A 23 6.21 -15.99 5.71
N ILE A 24 6.16 -14.84 6.36
CA ILE A 24 5.27 -13.72 6.03
C ILE A 24 6.09 -12.68 5.28
N ASP A 25 5.58 -12.25 4.12
CA ASP A 25 6.20 -11.28 3.21
C ASP A 25 7.71 -11.49 3.00
N PRO A 26 8.13 -12.68 2.50
CA PRO A 26 9.53 -12.98 2.31
C PRO A 26 10.17 -12.16 1.17
N VAL A 27 11.36 -11.62 1.43
CA VAL A 27 12.14 -10.82 0.47
C VAL A 27 12.93 -11.67 -0.54
N ARG A 28 12.79 -13.00 -0.48
CA ARG A 28 13.37 -13.95 -1.44
C ARG A 28 12.51 -15.22 -1.57
N PRO A 29 12.67 -16.01 -2.64
CA PRO A 29 11.94 -17.27 -2.79
C PRO A 29 12.10 -18.20 -1.59
N VAL A 30 11.00 -18.83 -1.18
CA VAL A 30 10.90 -19.76 -0.05
C VAL A 30 9.86 -20.84 -0.37
N ASP A 31 9.87 -21.93 0.39
CA ASP A 31 8.93 -23.04 0.15
C ASP A 31 7.47 -22.65 0.42
N ARG A 32 7.22 -21.81 1.44
CA ARG A 32 5.87 -21.39 1.85
C ARG A 32 5.87 -19.92 2.25
N ALA A 33 5.08 -19.12 1.55
CA ALA A 33 4.90 -17.69 1.79
C ALA A 33 3.44 -17.40 2.12
N VAL A 34 3.21 -16.61 3.18
CA VAL A 34 1.99 -15.85 3.41
C VAL A 34 2.27 -14.44 2.92
N VAL A 35 1.49 -13.94 1.98
CA VAL A 35 1.69 -12.62 1.38
C VAL A 35 0.55 -11.69 1.79
N THR A 36 0.88 -10.58 2.45
CA THR A 36 -0.10 -9.60 2.95
C THR A 36 -0.74 -8.84 1.80
N HIS A 37 0.04 -8.44 0.80
CA HIS A 37 -0.45 -7.71 -0.36
C HIS A 37 0.53 -7.74 -1.55
N GLY A 38 0.08 -7.25 -2.71
CA GLY A 38 0.77 -7.43 -3.98
C GLY A 38 1.88 -6.44 -4.33
N HIS A 39 2.38 -5.57 -3.42
CA HIS A 39 3.53 -4.70 -3.72
C HIS A 39 4.85 -5.50 -3.76
N SER A 40 5.87 -4.97 -4.44
CA SER A 40 7.09 -5.75 -4.80
C SER A 40 8.08 -5.95 -3.66
N ASP A 41 7.99 -5.10 -2.65
CA ASP A 41 8.68 -5.18 -1.39
C ASP A 41 8.09 -6.26 -0.48
N HIS A 42 6.80 -6.61 -0.63
CA HIS A 42 6.13 -7.68 0.13
C HIS A 42 5.95 -9.00 -0.64
N ALA A 43 5.73 -8.93 -1.96
CA ALA A 43 5.38 -10.07 -2.80
C ALA A 43 6.46 -10.37 -3.84
N ARG A 44 6.86 -11.64 -3.96
CA ARG A 44 7.83 -12.11 -4.97
C ARG A 44 7.36 -13.37 -5.67
N ALA A 45 7.99 -13.67 -6.80
CA ALA A 45 7.80 -14.91 -7.52
C ALA A 45 8.81 -15.98 -7.07
N GLY A 46 8.54 -17.24 -7.41
CA GLY A 46 9.42 -18.37 -7.19
C GLY A 46 9.15 -19.15 -5.90
N HIS A 47 8.10 -18.82 -5.16
CA HIS A 47 7.73 -19.56 -3.95
C HIS A 47 7.14 -20.94 -4.28
N GLY A 48 7.36 -21.92 -3.40
CA GLY A 48 6.71 -23.23 -3.52
C GLY A 48 5.19 -23.14 -3.39
N ALA A 49 4.70 -22.55 -2.30
CA ALA A 49 3.30 -22.25 -2.11
C ALA A 49 3.11 -20.80 -1.63
N VAL A 50 2.08 -20.13 -2.14
CA VAL A 50 1.68 -18.78 -1.70
C VAL A 50 0.26 -18.81 -1.17
N LEU A 51 0.12 -18.42 0.10
CA LEU A 51 -1.15 -18.13 0.74
C LEU A 51 -1.39 -16.62 0.76
N ALA A 52 -2.50 -16.18 0.19
CA ALA A 52 -2.90 -14.77 0.19
C ALA A 52 -4.41 -14.65 -0.12
N THR A 53 -4.95 -13.44 -0.05
CA THR A 53 -6.30 -13.16 -0.54
C THR A 53 -6.41 -13.46 -2.04
N PRO A 54 -7.61 -13.84 -2.55
CA PRO A 54 -7.82 -14.06 -3.97
C PRO A 54 -7.33 -12.90 -4.86
N GLU A 55 -7.59 -11.67 -4.43
CA GLU A 55 -7.17 -10.44 -5.08
C GLU A 55 -5.64 -10.29 -5.12
N THR A 56 -4.95 -10.56 -4.00
CA THR A 56 -3.48 -10.50 -3.94
C THR A 56 -2.87 -11.55 -4.87
N LEU A 57 -3.43 -12.76 -4.93
CA LEU A 57 -2.99 -13.80 -5.86
C LEU A 57 -3.19 -13.38 -7.34
N ALA A 58 -4.31 -12.71 -7.65
CA ALA A 58 -4.56 -12.17 -8.99
C ALA A 58 -3.54 -11.07 -9.34
N ILE A 59 -3.25 -10.16 -8.41
CA ILE A 59 -2.23 -9.11 -8.58
C ILE A 59 -0.85 -9.73 -8.82
N MET A 60 -0.48 -10.76 -8.05
CA MET A 60 0.78 -11.48 -8.25
C MET A 60 0.83 -12.16 -9.62
N GLY A 61 -0.26 -12.78 -10.08
CA GLY A 61 -0.38 -13.33 -11.44
C GLY A 61 -0.17 -12.28 -12.52
N GLU A 62 -0.77 -11.10 -12.36
CA GLU A 62 -0.65 -10.02 -13.32
C GLU A 62 0.77 -9.44 -13.40
N ARG A 63 1.43 -9.27 -12.25
CA ARG A 63 2.78 -8.69 -12.14
C ARG A 63 3.90 -9.66 -12.51
N TYR A 64 3.78 -10.92 -12.08
CA TYR A 64 4.85 -11.92 -12.14
C TYR A 64 4.57 -13.08 -13.09
N GLY A 65 3.40 -13.08 -13.73
CA GLY A 65 2.93 -14.15 -14.60
C GLY A 65 2.26 -15.29 -13.82
N GLU A 66 1.43 -16.08 -14.50
CA GLU A 66 0.64 -17.13 -13.86
C GLU A 66 1.50 -18.21 -13.15
N GLY A 67 2.76 -18.36 -13.56
CA GLY A 67 3.73 -19.28 -12.95
C GLY A 67 4.49 -18.72 -11.75
N PHE A 68 4.01 -17.65 -11.10
CA PHE A 68 4.74 -17.01 -9.98
C PHE A 68 4.96 -17.94 -8.76
N THR A 69 4.19 -19.01 -8.62
CA THR A 69 4.33 -20.02 -7.56
C THR A 69 3.95 -21.40 -8.07
N VAL A 70 4.41 -22.47 -7.41
CA VAL A 70 4.00 -23.85 -7.74
C VAL A 70 2.56 -24.11 -7.29
N THR A 71 2.14 -23.59 -6.13
CA THR A 71 0.79 -23.77 -5.59
C THR A 71 0.20 -22.47 -5.06
N ARG A 72 -0.98 -22.09 -5.54
CA ARG A 72 -1.77 -20.97 -4.99
C ARG A 72 -2.71 -21.47 -3.90
N GLN A 73 -2.77 -20.78 -2.77
CA GLN A 73 -3.68 -21.05 -1.66
C GLN A 73 -4.49 -19.77 -1.39
N ALA A 74 -5.66 -19.67 -2.02
CA ALA A 74 -6.54 -18.53 -1.80
C ALA A 74 -7.18 -18.62 -0.41
N ALA A 75 -7.06 -17.56 0.38
CA ALA A 75 -7.70 -17.42 1.68
C ALA A 75 -8.52 -16.12 1.70
N PRO A 76 -9.85 -16.19 1.47
CA PRO A 76 -10.76 -15.06 1.69
C PRO A 76 -10.63 -14.50 3.10
N TYR A 77 -10.98 -13.22 3.27
CA TYR A 77 -10.97 -12.59 4.59
C TYR A 77 -11.80 -13.37 5.61
N GLY A 78 -11.25 -13.54 6.81
CA GLY A 78 -11.88 -14.28 7.91
C GLY A 78 -11.80 -15.80 7.80
N GLU A 79 -11.35 -16.36 6.67
CA GLU A 79 -11.11 -17.80 6.56
C GLU A 79 -9.79 -18.18 7.26
N THR A 80 -9.84 -19.24 8.08
CA THR A 80 -8.68 -19.73 8.82
C THR A 80 -8.07 -20.93 8.12
N VAL A 81 -6.78 -20.83 7.81
CA VAL A 81 -5.97 -21.95 7.32
C VAL A 81 -5.08 -22.45 8.45
N ALA A 82 -5.19 -23.74 8.77
CA ALA A 82 -4.43 -24.37 9.85
C ALA A 82 -3.34 -25.30 9.31
N ARG A 83 -2.16 -25.24 9.93
CA ARG A 83 -1.02 -26.13 9.65
C ARG A 83 -0.20 -26.34 10.92
N ASP A 84 0.10 -27.60 11.27
CA ASP A 84 0.98 -27.94 12.40
C ASP A 84 0.55 -27.28 13.74
N ASN A 85 -0.76 -27.13 13.93
CA ASN A 85 -1.43 -26.41 15.05
C ASN A 85 -1.19 -24.90 15.09
N VAL A 86 -0.67 -24.30 14.02
CA VAL A 86 -0.66 -22.86 13.78
C VAL A 86 -1.83 -22.52 12.87
N GLU A 87 -2.60 -21.50 13.24
CA GLU A 87 -3.70 -20.96 12.45
C GLU A 87 -3.28 -19.62 11.84
N VAL A 88 -3.60 -19.42 10.56
CA VAL A 88 -3.43 -18.15 9.85
C VAL A 88 -4.80 -17.70 9.33
N THR A 89 -5.21 -16.49 9.69
CA THR A 89 -6.41 -15.84 9.17
C THR A 89 -5.99 -14.51 8.53
N LEU A 90 -6.53 -14.21 7.35
CA LEU A 90 -6.32 -12.91 6.70
C LEU A 90 -7.47 -11.97 7.06
N VAL A 91 -7.15 -10.75 7.48
CA VAL A 91 -8.12 -9.71 7.88
C VAL A 91 -7.84 -8.42 7.11
N PRO A 92 -8.83 -7.62 6.68
CA PRO A 92 -8.57 -6.42 5.87
C PRO A 92 -7.54 -5.44 6.46
N ALA A 93 -6.63 -4.94 5.62
CA ALA A 93 -5.61 -3.95 6.00
C ALA A 93 -5.90 -2.51 5.49
N GLY A 94 -6.87 -2.31 4.58
CA GLY A 94 -7.19 -0.98 4.08
C GLY A 94 -6.15 -0.35 3.13
N HIS A 95 -5.07 -1.05 2.79
CA HIS A 95 -3.95 -0.48 2.04
C HIS A 95 -4.19 -0.44 0.52
N VAL A 96 -4.37 -1.61 -0.11
CA VAL A 96 -4.71 -1.79 -1.54
C VAL A 96 -5.72 -2.92 -1.73
N LEU A 97 -6.24 -3.12 -2.94
CA LEU A 97 -7.12 -4.25 -3.25
C LEU A 97 -6.47 -5.57 -2.79
N GLY A 98 -7.19 -6.33 -1.98
CA GLY A 98 -6.72 -7.60 -1.42
C GLY A 98 -5.77 -7.50 -0.22
N SER A 99 -5.32 -6.30 0.17
CA SER A 99 -4.37 -6.17 1.28
C SER A 99 -4.94 -6.71 2.59
N ALA A 100 -4.10 -7.45 3.32
CA ALA A 100 -4.51 -8.16 4.51
C ALA A 100 -3.46 -8.11 5.62
N GLN A 101 -3.95 -8.01 6.84
CA GLN A 101 -3.23 -8.36 8.05
C GLN A 101 -3.19 -9.89 8.16
N ALA A 102 -2.03 -10.45 8.53
CA ALA A 102 -1.89 -11.87 8.82
C ALA A 102 -2.03 -12.11 10.34
N VAL A 103 -3.15 -12.69 10.75
CA VAL A 103 -3.42 -13.08 12.14
C VAL A 103 -2.90 -14.50 12.35
N VAL A 104 -1.86 -14.66 13.16
CA VAL A 104 -1.22 -15.95 13.44
C VAL A 104 -1.50 -16.37 14.87
N ARG A 105 -2.14 -17.53 15.05
CA ARG A 105 -2.44 -18.09 16.38
C ARG A 105 -1.73 -19.40 16.62
N TRP A 106 -1.14 -19.53 17.81
CA TRP A 106 -0.51 -20.77 18.25
C TRP A 106 -0.52 -20.89 19.77
N LYS A 107 -1.12 -21.98 20.29
CA LYS A 107 -1.15 -22.31 21.73
C LYS A 107 -1.61 -21.14 22.63
N GLY A 108 -2.63 -20.42 22.18
CA GLY A 108 -3.22 -19.29 22.91
C GLY A 108 -2.53 -17.93 22.71
N LEU A 109 -1.37 -17.88 22.04
CA LEU A 109 -0.72 -16.64 21.61
C LEU A 109 -1.29 -16.20 20.26
N THR A 110 -1.67 -14.93 20.14
CA THR A 110 -2.12 -14.27 18.90
C THR A 110 -1.16 -13.15 18.51
N MET A 111 -0.53 -13.27 17.36
CA MET A 111 0.31 -12.23 16.77
C MET A 111 -0.32 -11.75 15.46
N VAL A 112 -0.34 -10.44 15.24
CA VAL A 112 -0.90 -9.84 14.03
C VAL A 112 0.20 -9.10 13.29
N VAL A 113 0.45 -9.48 12.04
CA VAL A 113 1.33 -8.74 11.12
C VAL A 113 0.45 -7.84 10.28
N SER A 114 0.61 -6.52 10.39
CA SER A 114 -0.27 -5.58 9.69
C SER A 114 -0.09 -5.63 8.18
N GLY A 115 1.11 -5.96 7.69
CA GLY A 115 1.57 -5.54 6.37
C GLY A 115 1.57 -4.00 6.30
N ASP A 116 1.45 -3.47 5.10
CA ASP A 116 1.08 -2.05 4.95
C ASP A 116 -0.40 -1.87 5.21
N TYR A 117 -0.77 -0.78 5.88
CA TYR A 117 -2.16 -0.51 6.23
C TYR A 117 -2.47 0.98 6.27
N LYS A 118 -3.75 1.32 6.14
CA LYS A 118 -4.27 2.65 6.47
C LYS A 118 -5.68 2.53 7.03
N ARG A 119 -6.05 3.45 7.93
CA ARG A 119 -7.37 3.45 8.57
C ARG A 119 -8.41 4.24 7.80
N ARG A 120 -7.97 5.30 7.11
CA ARG A 120 -8.84 6.16 6.30
C ARG A 120 -9.52 5.36 5.19
N ARG A 121 -10.74 5.77 4.86
CA ARG A 121 -11.55 5.13 3.81
C ARG A 121 -10.81 5.17 2.48
N ASP A 122 -10.78 4.02 1.82
CA ASP A 122 -10.35 3.89 0.43
C ASP A 122 -11.51 3.29 -0.39
N PRO A 123 -11.98 3.96 -1.45
CA PRO A 123 -13.04 3.44 -2.32
C PRO A 123 -12.60 2.26 -3.21
N THR A 124 -11.36 1.78 -3.10
CA THR A 124 -10.78 0.70 -3.92
C THR A 124 -10.45 -0.58 -3.16
N CYS A 125 -10.61 -0.60 -1.83
CA CYS A 125 -10.33 -1.79 -1.02
C CYS A 125 -11.19 -1.87 0.25
N GLN A 126 -11.17 -3.03 0.92
CA GLN A 126 -11.84 -3.23 2.20
C GLN A 126 -11.18 -2.40 3.29
N ALA A 127 -11.97 -1.77 4.16
CA ALA A 127 -11.47 -0.93 5.25
C ALA A 127 -10.65 -1.75 6.26
N PHE A 128 -9.64 -1.14 6.86
CA PHE A 128 -8.86 -1.74 7.94
C PHE A 128 -9.76 -2.18 9.11
N GLU A 129 -9.55 -3.41 9.58
CA GLU A 129 -10.26 -3.97 10.73
C GLU A 129 -9.31 -4.17 11.90
N PRO A 130 -9.48 -3.46 13.04
CA PRO A 130 -8.64 -3.64 14.22
C PRO A 130 -8.76 -5.06 14.79
N VAL A 131 -7.63 -5.73 15.02
CA VAL A 131 -7.59 -7.09 15.57
C VAL A 131 -6.92 -7.10 16.94
N PRO A 132 -7.65 -7.43 18.03
CA PRO A 132 -7.05 -7.64 19.34
C PRO A 132 -5.99 -8.76 19.31
N CYS A 133 -4.83 -8.51 19.89
CA CYS A 133 -3.69 -9.44 19.84
C CYS A 133 -2.72 -9.26 21.00
N ASP A 134 -1.89 -10.27 21.25
CA ASP A 134 -0.82 -10.21 22.24
C ASP A 134 0.36 -9.41 21.70
N VAL A 135 0.67 -9.55 20.41
CA VAL A 135 1.70 -8.79 19.72
C VAL A 135 1.15 -8.23 18.41
N PHE A 136 1.25 -6.91 18.25
CA PHE A 136 0.96 -6.24 16.99
C PHE A 136 2.28 -5.87 16.31
N ILE A 137 2.47 -6.32 15.07
CA ILE A 137 3.64 -6.00 14.25
C ILE A 137 3.16 -4.97 13.21
N SER A 138 3.56 -3.71 13.38
CA SER A 138 3.11 -2.56 12.58
C SER A 138 4.19 -2.08 11.62
N GLU A 139 3.79 -1.66 10.41
CA GLU A 139 4.60 -0.74 9.61
C GLU A 139 4.76 0.64 10.30
N ALA A 140 5.72 1.43 9.85
CA ALA A 140 6.01 2.79 10.33
C ALA A 140 6.49 3.72 9.20
N THR A 141 5.92 3.58 7.99
CA THR A 141 6.32 4.37 6.81
C THR A 141 6.26 5.87 7.11
N PHE A 142 5.17 6.29 7.78
CA PHE A 142 4.97 7.65 8.27
C PHE A 142 5.05 7.76 9.80
N GLY A 143 5.95 6.98 10.41
CA GLY A 143 6.16 6.87 11.86
C GLY A 143 6.74 8.11 12.56
N LEU A 144 6.67 9.31 11.96
CA LEU A 144 7.09 10.56 12.61
C LEU A 144 5.90 11.53 12.76
N PRO A 145 5.79 12.28 13.89
CA PRO A 145 4.69 13.23 14.15
C PRO A 145 4.45 14.32 13.10
N VAL A 146 5.43 14.58 12.24
CA VAL A 146 5.32 15.56 11.14
C VAL A 146 4.41 15.05 10.00
N PHE A 147 4.27 13.74 9.87
CA PHE A 147 3.43 13.10 8.85
C PHE A 147 2.01 12.97 9.36
N ARG A 148 1.25 14.04 9.14
CA ARG A 148 -0.21 14.10 9.32
C ARG A 148 -0.82 14.46 7.99
N HIS A 149 -1.57 13.53 7.40
CA HIS A 149 -2.16 13.70 6.08
C HIS A 149 -3.50 14.44 6.21
N PRO A 150 -3.77 15.42 5.33
CA PRO A 150 -5.07 16.07 5.28
C PRO A 150 -6.16 15.10 4.81
N ASP A 151 -7.39 15.60 4.77
CA ASP A 151 -8.50 14.91 4.13
C ASP A 151 -8.30 14.77 2.61
N ASP A 152 -8.60 13.59 2.08
CA ASP A 152 -8.37 13.24 0.67
C ASP A 152 -9.28 14.06 -0.27
N ALA A 153 -10.54 14.29 0.11
CA ALA A 153 -11.47 15.06 -0.70
C ALA A 153 -11.02 16.53 -0.82
N GLY A 154 -10.41 17.08 0.24
CA GLY A 154 -9.73 18.37 0.21
C GLY A 154 -8.60 18.44 -0.82
N GLU A 155 -7.76 17.42 -0.90
CA GLU A 155 -6.67 17.33 -1.88
C GLU A 155 -7.18 17.16 -3.32
N ILE A 156 -8.22 16.34 -3.53
CA ILE A 156 -8.89 16.25 -4.84
C ILE A 156 -9.52 17.58 -5.24
N ALA A 157 -10.19 18.26 -4.31
CA ALA A 157 -10.78 19.56 -4.60
C ALA A 157 -9.71 20.61 -4.97
N ARG A 158 -8.49 20.52 -4.40
CA ARG A 158 -7.35 21.35 -4.84
C ARG A 158 -6.94 21.04 -6.28
N LEU A 159 -6.86 19.75 -6.65
CA LEU A 159 -6.59 19.34 -8.03
C LEU A 159 -7.65 19.86 -9.01
N LEU A 160 -8.93 19.65 -8.72
CA LEU A 160 -10.02 20.09 -9.59
C LEU A 160 -10.08 21.62 -9.73
N ARG A 161 -9.82 22.37 -8.65
CA ARG A 161 -9.68 23.83 -8.73
C ARG A 161 -8.51 24.25 -9.64
N SER A 162 -7.39 23.56 -9.58
CA SER A 162 -6.25 23.83 -10.47
C SER A 162 -6.60 23.55 -11.94
N VAL A 163 -7.31 22.46 -12.22
CA VAL A 163 -7.81 22.15 -13.57
C VAL A 163 -8.74 23.24 -14.10
N ALA A 164 -9.63 23.75 -13.25
CA ALA A 164 -10.54 24.84 -13.63
C ALA A 164 -9.81 26.18 -13.84
N GLN A 165 -8.70 26.42 -13.12
CA GLN A 165 -7.92 27.65 -13.22
C GLN A 165 -7.03 27.68 -14.48
N PHE A 166 -6.54 26.52 -14.92
CA PHE A 166 -5.66 26.37 -16.07
C PHE A 166 -6.26 25.41 -17.11
N PRO A 167 -7.43 25.74 -17.71
CA PRO A 167 -8.14 24.87 -18.64
C PRO A 167 -7.36 24.58 -19.94
N GLU A 168 -6.35 25.37 -20.25
CA GLU A 168 -5.45 25.20 -21.38
C GLU A 168 -4.30 24.20 -21.11
N ARG A 169 -4.03 23.88 -19.84
CA ARG A 169 -2.93 22.99 -19.44
C ARG A 169 -3.45 21.58 -19.16
N THR A 170 -2.60 20.58 -19.37
CA THR A 170 -2.85 19.21 -18.93
C THR A 170 -2.39 19.02 -17.48
N HIS A 171 -3.18 18.36 -16.65
CA HIS A 171 -2.77 18.00 -15.28
C HIS A 171 -2.27 16.56 -15.25
N MET A 172 -0.96 16.41 -15.10
CA MET A 172 -0.30 15.11 -15.02
C MET A 172 -0.13 14.71 -13.55
N VAL A 173 -0.84 13.68 -13.11
CA VAL A 173 -0.84 13.20 -11.72
C VAL A 173 0.02 11.96 -11.60
N GLY A 174 1.11 12.10 -10.85
CA GLY A 174 2.02 11.01 -10.52
C GLY A 174 1.36 10.11 -9.48
N ALA A 175 1.29 8.82 -9.77
CA ALA A 175 0.73 7.82 -8.85
C ALA A 175 1.37 6.44 -9.10
N TYR A 176 1.66 5.70 -8.03
CA TYR A 176 2.10 4.31 -8.12
C TYR A 176 1.08 3.45 -8.84
N ALA A 177 1.58 2.47 -9.60
CA ALA A 177 0.75 1.71 -10.52
C ALA A 177 -0.25 0.77 -9.83
N LEU A 178 0.11 0.27 -8.65
CA LEU A 178 -0.76 -0.52 -7.79
C LEU A 178 -1.26 0.35 -6.63
N GLY A 179 -2.56 0.32 -6.36
CA GLY A 179 -3.18 1.06 -5.26
C GLY A 179 -3.40 2.54 -5.57
N LYS A 180 -2.32 3.33 -5.55
CA LYS A 180 -2.38 4.80 -5.61
C LYS A 180 -3.15 5.32 -6.82
N ALA A 181 -2.84 4.81 -8.01
CA ALA A 181 -3.46 5.25 -9.24
C ALA A 181 -4.98 5.02 -9.22
N GLN A 182 -5.40 3.81 -8.84
CA GLN A 182 -6.81 3.44 -8.77
C GLN A 182 -7.54 4.27 -7.72
N ARG A 183 -6.91 4.51 -6.57
CA ARG A 183 -7.48 5.35 -5.52
C ARG A 183 -7.66 6.78 -5.96
N VAL A 184 -6.64 7.40 -6.56
CA VAL A 184 -6.73 8.77 -7.10
C VAL A 184 -7.84 8.87 -8.15
N ILE A 185 -7.95 7.87 -9.03
CA ILE A 185 -9.01 7.80 -10.05
C ILE A 185 -10.40 7.76 -9.38
N ARG A 186 -10.62 6.87 -8.39
CA ARG A 186 -11.91 6.80 -7.68
C ARG A 186 -12.22 8.08 -6.91
N LEU A 187 -11.24 8.65 -6.21
CA LEU A 187 -11.43 9.89 -5.47
C LEU A 187 -11.74 11.07 -6.42
N LEU A 188 -11.18 11.10 -7.63
CA LEU A 188 -11.56 12.06 -8.67
C LEU A 188 -13.02 11.89 -9.10
N ARG A 189 -13.52 10.65 -9.25
CA ARG A 189 -14.93 10.38 -9.54
C ARG A 189 -15.83 10.87 -8.41
N GLU A 190 -15.49 10.55 -7.16
CA GLU A 190 -16.22 11.02 -5.98
C GLU A 190 -16.19 12.55 -5.85
N GLY A 191 -15.12 13.20 -6.31
CA GLY A 191 -15.00 14.64 -6.44
C GLY A 191 -15.79 15.28 -7.59
N GLY A 192 -16.53 14.48 -8.38
CA GLY A 192 -17.37 14.96 -9.49
C GLY A 192 -16.66 15.10 -10.85
N TRP A 193 -15.49 14.48 -11.03
CA TRP A 193 -14.85 14.44 -12.35
C TRP A 193 -15.50 13.38 -13.25
N GLU A 194 -16.42 13.83 -14.10
CA GLU A 194 -17.18 12.98 -15.03
C GLU A 194 -16.48 12.74 -16.38
N LYS A 195 -15.51 13.60 -16.75
CA LYS A 195 -14.79 13.46 -18.03
C LYS A 195 -13.89 12.22 -18.01
N PRO A 196 -13.55 11.64 -19.17
CA PRO A 196 -12.57 10.57 -19.23
C PRO A 196 -11.25 10.94 -18.53
N ILE A 197 -10.64 9.99 -17.83
CA ILE A 197 -9.30 10.14 -17.27
C ILE A 197 -8.34 9.43 -18.20
N HIS A 198 -7.26 10.10 -18.57
CA HIS A 198 -6.24 9.51 -19.43
C HIS A 198 -5.19 8.79 -18.58
N VAL A 199 -4.74 7.60 -18.99
CA VAL A 199 -3.81 6.79 -18.20
C VAL A 199 -2.58 6.38 -19.00
N HIS A 200 -1.42 6.37 -18.35
CA HIS A 200 -0.22 5.75 -18.89
C HIS A 200 -0.44 4.24 -19.08
N GLY A 201 0.13 3.65 -20.14
CA GLY A 201 0.00 2.21 -20.44
C GLY A 201 0.51 1.26 -19.35
N ALA A 202 1.31 1.77 -18.43
CA ALA A 202 1.82 1.02 -17.27
C ALA A 202 0.73 0.76 -16.21
N LEU A 203 -0.37 1.53 -16.26
CA LEU A 203 -1.49 1.41 -15.34
C LEU A 203 -2.60 0.50 -15.88
N GLU A 204 -2.69 0.31 -17.20
CA GLU A 204 -3.83 -0.32 -17.88
C GLU A 204 -4.16 -1.71 -17.34
N ARG A 205 -3.11 -2.53 -17.16
CA ARG A 205 -3.20 -3.91 -16.68
C ARG A 205 -3.79 -4.01 -15.27
N LEU A 206 -3.26 -3.22 -14.34
CA LEU A 206 -3.74 -3.19 -12.95
C LEU A 206 -5.09 -2.47 -12.81
N ASN A 207 -5.36 -1.43 -13.61
CA ASN A 207 -6.68 -0.79 -13.64
C ASN A 207 -7.76 -1.80 -14.05
N ARG A 208 -7.51 -2.58 -15.11
CA ARG A 208 -8.44 -3.62 -15.56
C ARG A 208 -8.65 -4.67 -14.49
N LEU A 209 -7.58 -5.11 -13.82
CA LEU A 209 -7.70 -6.06 -12.70
C LEU A 209 -8.61 -5.50 -11.60
N TYR A 210 -8.50 -4.22 -11.25
CA TYR A 210 -9.39 -3.59 -10.27
C TYR A 210 -10.84 -3.57 -10.76
N GLU A 211 -11.09 -3.27 -12.04
CA GLU A 211 -12.44 -3.33 -12.64
C GLU A 211 -13.01 -4.76 -12.63
N ASP A 212 -12.20 -5.77 -12.96
CA ASP A 212 -12.59 -7.19 -12.92
C ASP A 212 -12.97 -7.64 -11.49
N HIS A 213 -12.39 -6.99 -10.47
CA HIS A 213 -12.72 -7.18 -9.05
C HIS A 213 -13.81 -6.20 -8.54
N GLY A 214 -14.51 -5.49 -9.44
CA GLY A 214 -15.70 -4.70 -9.13
C GLY A 214 -15.44 -3.26 -8.71
N VAL A 215 -14.22 -2.74 -8.86
CA VAL A 215 -13.91 -1.32 -8.60
C VAL A 215 -14.24 -0.49 -9.84
N ASP A 216 -15.29 0.33 -9.77
CA ASP A 216 -15.71 1.20 -10.88
C ASP A 216 -14.80 2.44 -11.03
N LEU A 217 -13.80 2.33 -11.90
CA LEU A 217 -12.87 3.41 -12.25
C LEU A 217 -13.48 4.43 -13.24
N GLY A 218 -14.64 4.13 -13.80
CA GLY A 218 -15.26 4.88 -14.89
C GLY A 218 -14.41 4.88 -16.17
N PRO A 219 -14.77 5.71 -17.18
CA PRO A 219 -14.08 5.70 -18.47
C PRO A 219 -12.60 6.10 -18.37
N LEU A 220 -11.72 5.15 -18.67
CA LEU A 220 -10.27 5.35 -18.79
C LEU A 220 -9.86 5.31 -20.27
N LEU A 221 -9.09 6.32 -20.70
CA LEU A 221 -8.57 6.39 -22.06
C LEU A 221 -7.04 6.29 -22.04
N PRO A 222 -6.42 5.62 -23.03
CA PRO A 222 -4.97 5.58 -23.10
C PRO A 222 -4.39 6.97 -23.36
N ALA A 223 -3.34 7.31 -22.62
CA ALA A 223 -2.45 8.45 -22.88
C ALA A 223 -1.22 8.03 -23.71
N THR A 224 -1.37 6.97 -24.51
CA THR A 224 -0.27 6.35 -25.28
C THR A 224 -0.27 6.78 -26.75
N VAL A 225 -1.36 7.36 -27.25
CA VAL A 225 -1.56 7.72 -28.66
C VAL A 225 -0.65 8.87 -29.15
N ASP A 226 -0.38 8.85 -30.46
CA ASP A 226 0.55 9.73 -31.19
C ASP A 226 0.31 11.23 -30.97
N ARG A 227 1.34 12.04 -31.27
CA ARG A 227 1.54 13.48 -30.99
C ARG A 227 0.43 14.50 -31.36
N LYS A 228 -0.74 14.07 -31.82
CA LYS A 228 -1.81 14.96 -32.32
C LYS A 228 -3.01 15.11 -31.37
N GLN A 229 -3.04 14.44 -30.23
CA GLN A 229 -4.16 14.59 -29.29
C GLN A 229 -3.91 15.79 -28.36
N ASP A 230 -4.87 16.72 -28.35
CA ASP A 230 -4.90 17.84 -27.42
C ASP A 230 -5.43 17.35 -26.06
N PHE A 231 -4.65 17.56 -25.00
CA PHE A 231 -4.97 17.19 -23.63
C PHE A 231 -5.24 18.44 -22.76
N ALA A 232 -5.53 19.59 -23.36
CA ALA A 232 -5.91 20.80 -22.64
C ALA A 232 -7.10 20.51 -21.70
N GLY A 233 -6.93 20.84 -20.42
CA GLY A 233 -7.95 20.66 -19.38
C GLY A 233 -8.24 19.20 -19.05
N ALA A 234 -7.41 18.26 -19.51
CA ALA A 234 -7.50 16.84 -19.18
C ALA A 234 -6.67 16.49 -17.95
N ILE A 235 -7.09 15.44 -17.25
CA ILE A 235 -6.31 14.80 -16.19
C ILE A 235 -5.69 13.53 -16.77
N VAL A 236 -4.36 13.43 -16.64
CA VAL A 236 -3.57 12.27 -17.05
C VAL A 236 -2.92 11.65 -15.82
N VAL A 237 -3.12 10.36 -15.58
CA VAL A 237 -2.50 9.64 -14.45
C VAL A 237 -1.40 8.72 -14.98
N GLY A 238 -0.24 8.73 -14.32
CA GLY A 238 0.90 7.89 -14.70
C GLY A 238 1.88 7.66 -13.57
N PRO A 239 2.79 6.68 -13.71
CA PRO A 239 3.89 6.49 -12.76
C PRO A 239 4.69 7.79 -12.59
N PRO A 240 5.15 8.15 -11.37
CA PRO A 240 5.90 9.38 -11.14
C PRO A 240 7.15 9.50 -12.02
N SER A 241 7.85 8.38 -12.23
CA SER A 241 9.04 8.32 -13.11
C SER A 241 8.72 8.62 -14.58
N ALA A 242 7.53 8.24 -15.06
CA ALA A 242 7.11 8.52 -16.43
C ALA A 242 6.81 10.01 -16.66
N LEU A 243 6.40 10.76 -15.63
CA LEU A 243 6.03 12.16 -15.82
C LEU A 243 7.21 13.04 -16.27
N VAL A 244 8.43 12.65 -15.93
CA VAL A 244 9.66 13.42 -16.22
C VAL A 244 10.49 12.83 -17.37
N ASP A 245 10.09 11.67 -17.90
CA ASP A 245 10.80 10.96 -18.96
C ASP A 245 10.37 11.42 -20.37
N ARG A 246 10.70 10.63 -21.39
CA ARG A 246 10.34 10.92 -22.78
C ARG A 246 8.83 10.96 -23.02
N TRP A 247 8.06 10.12 -22.34
CA TRP A 247 6.60 10.08 -22.41
C TRP A 247 6.03 11.40 -21.88
N GLY A 248 6.49 11.89 -20.74
CA GLY A 248 5.95 13.10 -20.11
C GLY A 248 6.30 14.40 -20.84
N ARG A 249 7.48 14.46 -21.47
CA ARG A 249 7.91 15.61 -22.29
C ARG A 249 7.06 15.85 -23.55
N ARG A 250 6.12 14.95 -23.89
CA ARG A 250 5.19 15.16 -25.01
C ARG A 250 4.12 16.21 -24.70
N PHE A 251 3.78 16.37 -23.42
CA PHE A 251 2.70 17.25 -22.99
C PHE A 251 3.25 18.68 -22.99
N ILE A 252 2.49 19.60 -23.59
CA ILE A 252 2.90 20.99 -23.72
C ILE A 252 2.51 21.71 -22.43
N ASP A 253 3.52 22.20 -21.70
CA ASP A 253 3.36 22.95 -20.44
C ASP A 253 2.38 22.30 -19.42
N PRO A 254 2.56 21.02 -19.05
CA PRO A 254 1.66 20.36 -18.12
C PRO A 254 1.83 20.88 -16.69
N VAL A 255 0.75 20.90 -15.92
CA VAL A 255 0.82 21.02 -14.46
C VAL A 255 1.24 19.65 -13.91
N LEU A 256 2.45 19.57 -13.36
CA LEU A 256 2.94 18.35 -12.71
C LEU A 256 2.41 18.26 -11.27
N ALA A 257 1.59 17.24 -11.02
CA ALA A 257 1.11 16.86 -9.69
C ALA A 257 1.71 15.50 -9.28
N PHE A 258 1.85 15.27 -7.97
CA PHE A 258 2.27 13.97 -7.44
C PHE A 258 1.46 13.65 -6.20
N ALA A 259 0.82 12.47 -6.17
CA ALA A 259 0.06 11.94 -5.05
C ALA A 259 0.95 11.02 -4.19
N SER A 260 1.43 11.53 -3.06
CA SER A 260 2.24 10.78 -2.07
C SER A 260 2.17 11.45 -0.70
N GLY A 261 2.22 10.67 0.39
CA GLY A 261 2.29 11.21 1.76
C GLY A 261 3.52 12.10 1.98
N TRP A 262 4.63 11.79 1.29
CA TRP A 262 5.86 12.57 1.34
C TRP A 262 5.75 13.96 0.74
N MET A 263 4.69 14.25 -0.02
CA MET A 263 4.42 15.60 -0.53
C MET A 263 4.10 16.60 0.58
N ARG A 264 3.94 16.13 1.83
CA ARG A 264 3.96 16.97 3.03
C ARG A 264 5.28 17.74 3.19
N VAL A 265 6.41 17.17 2.73
CA VAL A 265 7.74 17.78 2.85
C VAL A 265 8.01 18.67 1.64
N ARG A 266 7.92 20.00 1.82
CA ARG A 266 8.10 21.00 0.75
C ARG A 266 9.40 20.84 -0.05
N ALA A 267 10.49 20.45 0.62
CA ALA A 267 11.78 20.22 -0.05
C ALA A 267 11.70 19.09 -1.09
N ARG A 268 11.00 18.00 -0.79
CA ARG A 268 10.81 16.86 -1.70
C ARG A 268 9.98 17.25 -2.92
N ALA A 269 8.88 17.98 -2.72
CA ALA A 269 8.06 18.48 -3.81
C ALA A 269 8.88 19.36 -4.79
N ARG A 270 9.69 20.27 -4.24
CA ARG A 270 10.58 21.14 -5.05
C ARG A 270 11.66 20.34 -5.79
N GLN A 271 12.31 19.38 -5.13
CA GLN A 271 13.33 18.53 -5.74
C GLN A 271 12.79 17.73 -6.93
N ARG A 272 11.53 17.30 -6.87
CA ARG A 272 10.85 16.55 -7.93
C ARG A 272 10.20 17.44 -9.00
N GLY A 273 10.31 18.76 -8.91
CA GLY A 273 9.68 19.69 -9.85
C GLY A 273 8.15 19.62 -9.84
N VAL A 274 7.55 19.18 -8.74
CA VAL A 274 6.09 19.05 -8.61
C VAL A 274 5.49 20.43 -8.34
N GLU A 275 4.67 20.91 -9.27
CA GLU A 275 3.93 22.18 -9.14
C GLU A 275 2.76 22.03 -8.16
N LEU A 276 2.08 20.88 -8.19
CA LEU A 276 0.91 20.60 -7.37
C LEU A 276 1.12 19.35 -6.48
N PRO A 277 1.72 19.50 -5.29
CA PRO A 277 1.84 18.41 -4.34
C PRO A 277 0.45 18.02 -3.78
N LEU A 278 0.10 16.74 -3.92
CA LEU A 278 -1.12 16.13 -3.39
C LEU A 278 -0.76 15.16 -2.27
N ILE A 279 -1.19 15.46 -1.05
CA ILE A 279 -0.86 14.67 0.15
C ILE A 279 -1.88 13.55 0.30
N ILE A 280 -1.82 12.57 -0.60
CA ILE A 280 -2.68 11.38 -0.60
C ILE A 280 -1.75 10.17 -0.40
N SER A 281 -1.85 9.50 0.74
CA SER A 281 -0.99 8.36 1.11
C SER A 281 -1.78 7.08 1.28
N ASP A 282 -1.22 5.93 0.84
CA ASP A 282 -1.83 4.61 1.02
C ASP A 282 -1.46 3.93 2.33
N HIS A 283 -0.67 4.62 3.15
CA HIS A 283 -0.23 4.17 4.47
C HIS A 283 -0.82 5.05 5.57
N ALA A 284 -0.92 4.48 6.75
CA ALA A 284 -1.30 5.16 7.98
C ALA A 284 -0.33 6.30 8.27
N ASP A 285 -0.88 7.48 8.54
CA ASP A 285 -0.10 8.60 9.07
C ASP A 285 0.17 8.45 10.57
N TRP A 286 0.87 9.40 11.17
CA TRP A 286 1.19 9.35 12.59
C TRP A 286 -0.05 9.21 13.51
N ASP A 287 -1.12 9.92 13.19
CA ASP A 287 -2.33 9.90 14.02
C ASP A 287 -3.09 8.56 13.82
N GLU A 288 -3.08 8.00 12.61
CA GLU A 288 -3.64 6.67 12.32
C GLU A 288 -2.82 5.53 12.98
N LEU A 289 -1.50 5.59 12.93
CA LEU A 289 -0.60 4.61 13.56
C LEU A 289 -0.84 4.58 15.08
N THR A 290 -0.79 5.75 15.72
CA THR A 290 -0.98 5.87 17.17
C THR A 290 -2.39 5.50 17.62
N ALA A 291 -3.43 5.89 16.86
CA ALA A 291 -4.80 5.46 17.13
C ALA A 291 -5.00 3.94 17.00
N THR A 292 -4.31 3.29 16.06
CA THR A 292 -4.35 1.82 15.90
C THR A 292 -3.80 1.12 17.13
N VAL A 293 -2.62 1.54 17.60
CA VAL A 293 -1.98 0.96 18.77
C VAL A 293 -2.80 1.23 20.05
N ASP A 294 -3.38 2.42 20.17
CA ASP A 294 -4.23 2.79 21.31
C ASP A 294 -5.56 2.02 21.35
N GLU A 295 -6.13 1.67 20.19
CA GLU A 295 -7.35 0.87 20.11
C GLU A 295 -7.09 -0.63 20.34
N ILE A 296 -6.05 -1.18 19.71
CA ILE A 296 -5.70 -2.61 19.84
C ILE A 296 -5.16 -2.93 21.24
N ARG A 297 -4.44 -1.99 21.87
CA ARG A 297 -3.77 -2.16 23.18
C ARG A 297 -3.00 -3.49 23.27
N PRO A 298 -2.06 -3.78 22.35
CA PRO A 298 -1.37 -5.06 22.35
C PRO A 298 -0.46 -5.20 23.58
N GLY A 299 -0.15 -6.45 23.95
CA GLY A 299 0.83 -6.74 25.00
C GLY A 299 2.24 -6.27 24.64
N GLU A 300 2.60 -6.37 23.36
CA GLU A 300 3.82 -5.78 22.78
C GLU A 300 3.55 -5.19 21.38
N LEU A 301 4.23 -4.08 21.06
CA LEU A 301 4.28 -3.50 19.71
C LEU A 301 5.64 -3.78 19.07
N TRP A 302 5.67 -4.47 17.94
CA TRP A 302 6.90 -4.60 17.15
C TRP A 302 6.79 -3.73 15.90
N ILE A 303 7.85 -2.98 15.60
CA ILE A 303 7.80 -1.95 14.57
C ILE A 303 8.76 -2.32 13.46
N THR A 304 8.29 -2.20 12.22
CA THR A 304 9.06 -2.48 11.01
C THR A 304 8.72 -1.45 9.93
N HIS A 305 9.36 -1.52 8.76
CA HIS A 305 9.11 -0.64 7.61
C HIS A 305 9.05 0.86 7.95
N GLY A 306 10.20 1.49 8.21
CA GLY A 306 10.30 2.96 8.38
C GLY A 306 11.00 3.40 9.67
N ARG A 307 10.74 4.64 10.12
CA ARG A 307 11.41 5.23 11.28
C ARG A 307 10.74 4.81 12.58
N GLU A 308 11.24 3.72 13.14
CA GLU A 308 10.73 3.06 14.35
C GLU A 308 10.86 3.85 15.66
N GLU A 309 11.89 4.68 15.82
CA GLU A 309 12.26 5.28 17.11
C GLU A 309 11.15 6.13 17.73
N ALA A 310 10.48 6.95 16.92
CA ALA A 310 9.46 7.86 17.42
C ALA A 310 8.19 7.10 17.84
N LEU A 311 7.76 6.12 17.05
CA LEU A 311 6.59 5.29 17.37
C LEU A 311 6.87 4.39 18.58
N ALA A 312 8.07 3.81 18.68
CA ALA A 312 8.51 3.05 19.85
C ALA A 312 8.46 3.92 21.11
N ARG A 313 9.04 5.12 21.02
CA ARG A 313 9.05 6.06 22.14
C ARG A 313 7.65 6.49 22.55
N TRP A 314 6.76 6.74 21.58
CA TRP A 314 5.37 7.08 21.89
C TRP A 314 4.66 5.92 22.61
N ALA A 315 4.84 4.67 22.14
CA ALA A 315 4.22 3.49 22.75
C ALA A 315 4.71 3.26 24.19
N GLU A 316 6.01 3.43 24.46
CA GLU A 316 6.56 3.38 25.82
C GLU A 316 5.88 4.39 26.75
N LEU A 317 5.65 5.62 26.28
CA LEU A 317 4.96 6.66 27.05
C LEU A 317 3.49 6.32 27.31
N GLN A 318 2.86 5.49 26.47
CA GLN A 318 1.51 4.95 26.67
C GLN A 318 1.49 3.65 27.51
N GLY A 319 2.65 3.22 28.01
CA GLY A 319 2.77 1.99 28.81
C GLY A 319 2.68 0.71 27.99
N ILE A 320 2.95 0.77 26.68
CA ILE A 320 2.96 -0.38 25.77
C ILE A 320 4.42 -0.73 25.46
N PRO A 321 4.91 -1.93 25.85
CA PRO A 321 6.25 -2.37 25.48
C PRO A 321 6.42 -2.36 23.95
N ALA A 322 7.46 -1.70 23.46
CA ALA A 322 7.72 -1.60 22.03
C ALA A 322 9.17 -1.96 21.67
N ARG A 323 9.37 -2.53 20.48
CA ARG A 323 10.71 -2.82 19.94
C ARG A 323 10.75 -2.76 18.42
N ALA A 324 11.91 -2.42 17.88
CA ALA A 324 12.19 -2.54 16.45
C ALA A 324 12.34 -4.00 16.03
N LEU A 325 11.87 -4.32 14.82
CA LEU A 325 12.06 -5.59 14.15
C LEU A 325 12.99 -5.39 12.95
N ALA A 326 14.27 -5.70 13.14
CA ALA A 326 15.26 -5.63 12.07
C ALA A 326 15.04 -6.75 11.04
N LEU A 327 14.30 -6.46 9.97
CA LEU A 327 14.11 -7.33 8.82
C LEU A 327 15.09 -6.94 7.71
N VAL A 328 15.81 -7.91 7.16
CA VAL A 328 16.79 -7.69 6.08
C VAL A 328 16.03 -7.39 4.77
N GLY A 329 16.39 -6.31 4.08
CA GLY A 329 15.83 -5.95 2.77
C GLY A 329 14.77 -4.86 2.77
N TYR A 330 14.33 -4.40 3.95
CA TYR A 330 13.48 -3.23 4.12
C TYR A 330 14.34 -2.03 4.52
N GLU A 331 15.02 -1.42 3.55
CA GLU A 331 15.70 -0.13 3.74
C GLU A 331 14.69 1.02 3.66
N GLU A 332 15.01 2.20 4.21
CA GLU A 332 14.19 3.40 4.09
C GLU A 332 13.90 3.66 2.61
N GLU A 333 12.70 3.30 2.12
CA GLU A 333 12.22 3.78 0.83
C GLU A 333 11.96 5.28 0.98
N ASP A 334 13.02 6.06 0.83
CA ASP A 334 12.94 7.43 0.32
C ASP A 334 12.59 7.38 -1.17
N GLU A 335 11.44 6.74 -1.47
CA GLU A 335 10.73 6.54 -2.74
C GLU A 335 11.53 7.02 -3.97
N ALA A 336 12.51 6.27 -4.48
CA ALA A 336 13.30 6.66 -5.65
C ALA A 336 12.43 7.10 -6.85
#